data_AF-A0A8J4PN76-F1
#
_entry.id   AF-A0A8J4PN76-F1
#
_cell.length_a   1.000
_cell.length_b   1.000
_cell.length_c   1.000
_cell.angle_alpha   90.00
_cell.angle_beta   90.00
_cell.angle_gamma   90.00
#
_symmetry.space_group_name_H-M   'P 1'
#
loop_
_entity.id
_entity.type
_entity.pdbx_description
1 polymer ?
#
loop_
_entity_poly.entity_id
_entity_poly.type
_entity_poly.pdbx_seq_one_letter_code
_entity_poly.pdbx_strand_id
1 'polypeptide(L)'
;MDNQEHLFFTRFSDISQIKDTQLLIDCYQRYKDKYTHSKRDLETSCALHNNWDGVKYFMEDQSIEWNPKVLKQACHAGKNDIVALYVQRVKTANYQTLYNAVIVNDIDLVKLVLKDNPAILSKESSDVKESVLLVAIRYGNTEIFKLIRECFEAVPLFFMRKHFIYSKELLMKMAYASAVSLEMYQFIHKEYDLEFCKKDHALQSVISFVCKDDTENLIREMLAKGSFSTEYANNIVLSALIFGYYNVYQLVKDQYQYTFVPPDGFNLPQIKGSFVDINITKFLVETVGIPVCVRDLKMATTSFAVFKYLYERVPNAAEIPYNIKKDVTFSACYSYTDSTSTGDALDLLHYLKQHSILNSEGWLSFVAEHPHRCTLGFLQLLFSLNPSIAPVEPKTLLRCAKKMQDFACFKYMYDKLVLPDTNLDHLMIKAARGARLQNLLYILFQSPPSANNLVKLLATASAGSVYILQHLIEHQYPLLKAQLAPSPLTVTQILSNAIRGNHYDCVHYMLSPSFPASLLELDSEGTILLGQSHNLPLVQLIYNHPKFHSSDFSLTLEYSRNSCLDIFHFLSEQGVQEIEQGIPHLVAA
;
A
#
# COMPACT_ATOMS: atom_id res chain seq x y z
N MET A 1 1.14 37.46 33.85
CA MET A 1 0.31 36.36 33.40
C MET A 1 0.99 35.09 33.86
N ASP A 2 0.37 34.34 34.75
CA ASP A 2 0.89 33.03 35.12
C ASP A 2 0.91 32.13 33.86
N ASN A 3 1.92 31.27 33.74
CA ASN A 3 2.10 30.40 32.56
C ASN A 3 0.86 29.57 32.20
N GLN A 4 -0.04 29.32 33.17
CA GLN A 4 -1.31 28.63 32.95
C GLN A 4 -2.38 29.50 32.29
N GLU A 5 -2.42 30.81 32.55
CA GLU A 5 -3.31 31.71 31.81
C GLU A 5 -2.87 31.80 30.35
N HIS A 6 -1.56 31.84 30.07
CA HIS A 6 -1.03 31.88 28.70
C HIS A 6 -1.40 30.64 27.87
N LEU A 7 -1.46 29.45 28.49
CA LEU A 7 -1.92 28.20 27.87
C LEU A 7 -3.40 28.25 27.45
N PHE A 8 -4.23 29.00 28.19
CA PHE A 8 -5.64 29.21 27.84
C PHE A 8 -5.81 29.98 26.52
N PHE A 9 -4.80 30.77 26.11
CA PHE A 9 -4.91 31.73 25.01
C PHE A 9 -4.36 31.26 23.66
N THR A 10 -3.50 30.23 23.60
CA THR A 10 -2.73 29.96 22.37
C THR A 10 -3.22 28.78 21.53
N ARG A 11 -3.75 27.69 22.12
CA ARG A 11 -4.28 26.55 21.35
C ARG A 11 -5.36 25.79 22.13
N PHE A 12 -6.44 25.44 21.43
CA PHE A 12 -7.55 24.65 21.99
C PHE A 12 -7.11 23.28 22.53
N SER A 13 -6.01 22.73 22.01
CA SER A 13 -5.36 21.50 22.48
C SER A 13 -4.81 21.61 23.90
N ASP A 14 -4.63 22.82 24.43
CA ASP A 14 -3.89 23.04 25.68
C ASP A 14 -4.85 23.23 26.86
N ILE A 15 -6.08 23.72 26.64
CA ILE A 15 -7.18 23.75 27.63
C ILE A 15 -7.49 22.33 28.14
N SER A 16 -7.33 21.38 27.23
CA SER A 16 -7.47 19.93 27.43
C SER A 16 -6.54 19.35 28.51
N GLN A 17 -5.44 20.04 28.82
CA GLN A 17 -4.47 19.62 29.85
C GLN A 17 -4.80 20.13 31.26
N ILE A 18 -5.79 21.03 31.39
CA ILE A 18 -6.21 21.58 32.67
C ILE A 18 -7.07 20.54 33.40
N LYS A 19 -6.46 19.84 34.35
CA LYS A 19 -7.14 18.86 35.21
C LYS A 19 -7.94 19.51 36.35
N ASP A 20 -7.64 20.76 36.66
CA ASP A 20 -8.31 21.50 37.72
C ASP A 20 -9.62 22.11 37.20
N THR A 21 -10.74 21.52 37.62
CA THR A 21 -12.09 21.96 37.26
C THR A 21 -12.38 23.38 37.71
N GLN A 22 -11.92 23.79 38.90
CA GLN A 22 -12.19 25.13 39.42
C GLN A 22 -11.45 26.18 38.60
N LEU A 23 -10.19 25.90 38.26
CA LEU A 23 -9.40 26.78 37.39
C LEU A 23 -10.07 26.94 36.02
N LEU A 24 -10.57 25.85 35.44
CA LEU A 24 -11.26 25.88 34.15
C LEU A 24 -12.58 26.69 34.21
N ILE A 25 -13.34 26.55 35.30
CA ILE A 25 -14.56 27.35 35.56
C ILE A 25 -14.21 28.83 35.71
N ASP A 26 -13.20 29.16 36.52
CA ASP A 26 -12.78 30.54 36.80
C ASP A 26 -12.28 31.23 35.53
N CYS A 27 -11.48 30.54 34.72
CA CYS A 27 -11.05 31.02 33.41
C CYS A 27 -12.26 31.27 32.50
N TYR A 28 -13.18 30.32 32.40
CA TYR A 28 -14.39 30.50 31.60
C TYR A 28 -15.22 31.70 32.06
N GLN A 29 -15.52 31.83 33.36
CA GLN A 29 -16.31 32.94 33.88
C GLN A 29 -15.67 34.30 33.60
N ARG A 30 -14.34 34.39 33.69
CA ARG A 30 -13.57 35.62 33.45
C ARG A 30 -13.56 36.04 31.99
N TYR A 31 -13.72 35.10 31.06
CA TYR A 31 -13.50 35.32 29.63
C TYR A 31 -14.72 35.06 28.73
N LYS A 32 -15.85 34.59 29.28
CA LYS A 32 -17.08 34.27 28.54
C LYS A 32 -17.62 35.41 27.67
N ASP A 33 -17.38 36.67 28.05
CA ASP A 33 -17.85 37.84 27.29
C ASP A 33 -16.88 38.28 26.18
N LYS A 34 -15.64 37.78 26.21
CA LYS A 34 -14.56 38.20 25.29
C LYS A 34 -14.31 37.23 24.14
N TYR A 35 -14.71 35.96 24.28
CA TYR A 35 -14.48 34.95 23.26
C TYR A 35 -15.79 34.36 22.77
N THR A 36 -15.98 34.40 21.45
CA THR A 36 -17.08 33.75 20.73
C THR A 36 -16.85 32.26 20.54
N HIS A 37 -15.72 31.70 21.03
CA HIS A 37 -15.52 30.26 21.04
C HIS A 37 -16.72 29.60 21.70
N SER A 38 -17.33 28.67 20.98
CA SER A 38 -18.62 28.16 21.39
C SER A 38 -18.43 27.43 22.72
N LYS A 39 -19.23 27.77 23.74
CA LYS A 39 -19.24 27.07 25.03
C LYS A 39 -19.26 25.53 24.86
N ARG A 40 -19.84 25.08 23.74
CA ARG A 40 -19.83 23.72 23.18
C ARG A 40 -18.43 23.08 23.04
N ASP A 41 -17.42 23.85 22.67
CA ASP A 41 -16.06 23.34 22.48
C ASP A 41 -15.38 23.05 23.83
N LEU A 42 -15.64 23.89 24.85
CA LEU A 42 -15.16 23.67 26.23
C LEU A 42 -15.81 22.43 26.86
N GLU A 43 -17.13 22.28 26.66
CA GLU A 43 -17.89 21.09 27.07
C GLU A 43 -17.27 19.82 26.44
N THR A 44 -16.97 19.87 25.14
CA THR A 44 -16.35 18.75 24.41
C THR A 44 -14.94 18.45 24.90
N SER A 45 -14.16 19.48 25.22
CA SER A 45 -12.81 19.31 25.77
C SER A 45 -12.85 18.63 27.14
N CYS A 46 -13.76 19.07 28.03
CA CYS A 46 -13.93 18.46 29.34
C CYS A 46 -14.28 16.97 29.23
N ALA A 47 -15.22 16.63 28.35
CA ALA A 47 -15.64 15.26 28.12
C ALA A 47 -14.53 14.39 27.50
N LEU A 48 -13.73 14.93 26.56
CA LEU A 48 -12.57 14.23 25.99
C LEU A 48 -11.50 13.86 27.03
N HIS A 49 -11.41 14.62 28.13
CA HIS A 49 -10.39 14.46 29.18
C HIS A 49 -10.95 13.85 30.47
N ASN A 50 -12.15 13.29 30.42
CA ASN A 50 -12.84 12.73 31.58
C ASN A 50 -13.03 13.73 32.76
N ASN A 51 -13.09 15.04 32.48
CA ASN A 51 -13.42 16.05 33.47
C ASN A 51 -14.95 16.24 33.53
N TRP A 52 -15.62 15.30 34.21
CA TRP A 52 -17.07 15.25 34.26
C TRP A 52 -17.70 16.30 35.17
N ASP A 53 -16.99 16.77 36.18
CA ASP A 53 -17.43 17.89 37.02
C ASP A 53 -17.49 19.19 36.21
N GLY A 54 -16.50 19.40 35.33
CA GLY A 54 -16.51 20.51 34.37
C GLY A 54 -17.65 20.39 33.37
N VAL A 55 -17.88 19.18 32.83
CA VAL A 55 -19.06 18.91 31.97
C VAL A 55 -20.32 19.30 32.74
N LYS A 56 -20.55 18.75 33.94
CA LYS A 56 -21.72 19.01 34.78
C LYS A 56 -21.94 20.50 35.05
N TYR A 57 -20.89 21.25 35.36
CA TYR A 57 -20.97 22.69 35.54
C TYR A 57 -21.52 23.39 34.28
N PHE A 58 -21.01 23.05 33.10
CA PHE A 58 -21.53 23.58 31.84
C PHE A 58 -22.94 23.05 31.53
N MET A 59 -23.26 21.82 31.94
CA MET A 59 -24.59 21.22 31.83
C MET A 59 -25.67 21.93 32.65
N GLU A 60 -25.30 22.61 33.74
CA GLU A 60 -26.23 23.33 34.60
C GLU A 60 -26.54 24.75 34.07
N ASP A 61 -25.67 25.33 33.23
CA ASP A 61 -25.91 26.63 32.57
C ASP A 61 -26.94 26.48 31.43
N GLN A 62 -28.19 26.91 31.69
CA GLN A 62 -29.32 26.81 30.75
C GLN A 62 -29.12 27.55 29.41
N SER A 63 -28.13 28.45 29.30
CA SER A 63 -27.86 29.22 28.08
C SER A 63 -27.09 28.45 26.99
N ILE A 64 -26.64 27.23 27.28
CA ILE A 64 -25.79 26.44 26.38
C ILE A 64 -26.62 25.50 25.50
N GLU A 65 -26.42 25.58 24.19
CA GLU A 65 -26.90 24.56 23.25
C GLU A 65 -25.95 23.36 23.28
N TRP A 66 -26.53 22.19 23.56
CA TRP A 66 -25.80 20.96 23.87
C TRP A 66 -25.02 20.37 22.70
N ASN A 67 -23.84 19.81 22.98
CA ASN A 67 -23.13 19.00 21.99
C ASN A 67 -23.51 17.50 22.06
N PRO A 68 -24.12 16.92 21.00
CA PRO A 68 -24.37 15.47 20.95
C PRO A 68 -23.09 14.61 21.07
N LYS A 69 -21.90 15.18 20.77
CA LYS A 69 -20.62 14.49 20.94
C LYS A 69 -20.27 14.23 22.40
N VAL A 70 -20.63 15.13 23.32
CA VAL A 70 -20.38 15.00 24.76
C VAL A 70 -21.22 13.87 25.33
N LEU A 71 -22.48 13.76 24.91
CA LEU A 71 -23.34 12.64 25.27
C LEU A 71 -22.71 11.29 24.87
N LYS A 72 -22.21 11.17 23.63
CA LYS A 72 -21.54 9.94 23.17
C LYS A 72 -20.36 9.57 24.06
N GLN A 73 -19.55 10.55 24.47
CA GLN A 73 -18.42 10.34 25.36
C GLN A 73 -18.86 9.98 26.78
N ALA A 74 -19.89 10.64 27.32
CA ALA A 74 -20.46 10.34 28.62
C ALA A 74 -21.00 8.91 28.69
N CYS A 75 -21.69 8.45 27.64
CA CYS A 75 -22.10 7.06 27.51
C CYS A 75 -20.87 6.14 27.50
N HIS A 76 -19.87 6.39 26.64
CA HIS A 76 -18.64 5.58 26.58
C HIS A 76 -17.88 5.51 27.91
N ALA A 77 -17.99 6.54 28.75
CA ALA A 77 -17.34 6.63 30.04
C ALA A 77 -18.22 6.14 31.22
N GLY A 78 -19.45 5.67 30.97
CA GLY A 78 -20.39 5.21 32.01
C GLY A 78 -20.79 6.30 33.01
N LYS A 79 -20.96 7.54 32.55
CA LYS A 79 -21.32 8.69 33.41
C LYS A 79 -22.82 8.93 33.43
N ASN A 80 -23.52 8.06 34.15
CA ASN A 80 -24.98 7.96 34.16
C ASN A 80 -25.64 9.24 34.70
N ASP A 81 -25.00 9.95 35.62
CA ASP A 81 -25.45 11.24 36.17
C ASP A 81 -25.44 12.36 35.12
N ILE A 82 -24.36 12.44 34.33
CA ILE A 82 -24.22 13.35 33.18
C ILE A 82 -25.29 13.02 32.14
N VAL A 83 -25.45 11.74 31.79
CA VAL A 83 -26.47 11.38 30.80
C VAL A 83 -27.88 11.64 31.31
N ALA A 84 -28.18 11.38 32.59
CA ALA A 84 -29.47 11.71 33.19
C ALA A 84 -29.75 13.21 33.13
N LEU A 85 -28.76 14.06 33.42
CA LEU A 85 -28.86 15.52 33.27
C LEU A 85 -29.16 15.92 31.82
N TYR A 86 -28.49 15.28 30.85
CA TYR A 86 -28.75 15.51 29.42
C TYR A 86 -30.20 15.18 29.04
N VAL A 87 -30.68 13.98 29.42
CA VAL A 87 -32.03 13.50 29.09
C VAL A 87 -33.08 14.43 29.70
N GLN A 88 -32.89 14.85 30.97
CA GLN A 88 -33.78 15.79 31.65
C GLN A 88 -33.88 17.14 30.91
N ARG A 89 -32.75 17.67 30.41
CA ARG A 89 -32.71 19.00 29.80
C ARG A 89 -33.18 19.03 28.35
N VAL A 90 -32.82 18.04 27.55
CA VAL A 90 -33.19 17.99 26.13
C VAL A 90 -34.64 17.50 25.94
N LYS A 91 -35.28 17.00 27.02
CA LYS A 91 -36.68 16.52 27.09
C LYS A 91 -37.08 15.48 26.04
N THR A 92 -36.13 15.03 25.24
CA THR A 92 -36.30 14.07 24.16
C THR A 92 -35.03 13.25 24.08
N ALA A 93 -35.03 12.10 24.76
CA ALA A 93 -34.04 11.09 24.46
C ALA A 93 -34.18 10.74 22.97
N ASN A 94 -33.07 10.78 22.23
CA ASN A 94 -33.03 10.50 20.80
C ASN A 94 -32.40 9.13 20.55
N TYR A 95 -32.56 8.63 19.33
CA TYR A 95 -32.13 7.28 18.95
C TYR A 95 -30.63 7.05 19.23
N GLN A 96 -29.81 8.09 19.03
CA GLN A 96 -28.37 8.00 19.25
C GLN A 96 -28.02 7.82 20.74
N THR A 97 -28.79 8.43 21.64
CA THR A 97 -28.64 8.22 23.09
C THR A 97 -28.85 6.74 23.44
N LEU A 98 -29.95 6.16 22.96
CA LEU A 98 -30.25 4.75 23.20
C LEU A 98 -29.19 3.85 22.55
N TYR A 99 -28.81 4.12 21.30
CA TYR A 99 -27.78 3.38 20.57
C TYR A 99 -26.46 3.34 21.36
N ASN A 100 -25.98 4.49 21.85
CA ASN A 100 -24.74 4.55 22.61
C ASN A 100 -24.87 3.85 23.97
N ALA A 101 -25.99 4.00 24.67
CA ALA A 101 -26.27 3.32 25.95
C ALA A 101 -26.20 1.79 25.80
N VAL A 102 -26.75 1.28 24.69
CA VAL A 102 -26.70 -0.13 24.35
C VAL A 102 -25.27 -0.58 24.07
N ILE A 103 -24.44 0.19 23.35
CA ILE A 103 -23.03 -0.17 23.06
C ILE A 103 -22.23 -0.36 24.34
N VAL A 104 -22.44 0.50 25.33
CA VAL A 104 -21.63 0.56 26.56
C VAL A 104 -22.17 -0.35 27.67
N ASN A 105 -23.23 -1.12 27.35
CA ASN A 105 -23.92 -2.01 28.28
C ASN A 105 -24.48 -1.31 29.54
N ASP A 106 -24.98 -0.08 29.42
CA ASP A 106 -25.56 0.69 30.53
C ASP A 106 -27.07 0.47 30.64
N ILE A 107 -27.46 -0.56 31.39
CA ILE A 107 -28.85 -0.99 31.57
C ILE A 107 -29.72 0.13 32.16
N ASP A 108 -29.20 0.90 33.13
CA ASP A 108 -29.99 1.93 33.81
C ASP A 108 -30.30 3.10 32.88
N LEU A 109 -29.35 3.49 32.02
CA LEU A 109 -29.59 4.49 30.99
C LEU A 109 -30.56 4.00 29.92
N VAL A 110 -30.46 2.74 29.51
CA VAL A 110 -31.46 2.15 28.59
C VAL A 110 -32.86 2.21 29.23
N LYS A 111 -33.00 1.83 30.51
CA LYS A 111 -34.28 1.94 31.24
C LYS A 111 -34.79 3.39 31.26
N LEU A 112 -33.93 4.36 31.56
CA LEU A 112 -34.27 5.78 31.60
C LEU A 112 -34.80 6.27 30.26
N VAL A 113 -34.06 5.99 29.17
CA VAL A 113 -34.42 6.41 27.81
C VAL A 113 -35.72 5.75 27.34
N LEU A 114 -35.90 4.46 27.61
CA LEU A 114 -37.09 3.71 27.20
C LEU A 114 -38.35 4.11 27.99
N LYS A 115 -38.19 4.48 29.26
CA LYS A 115 -39.30 4.97 30.10
C LYS A 115 -39.88 6.29 29.56
N ASP A 116 -39.00 7.20 29.12
CA ASP A 116 -39.42 8.54 28.67
C ASP A 116 -39.90 8.55 27.21
N ASN A 117 -39.41 7.64 26.37
CA ASN A 117 -39.74 7.62 24.94
C ASN A 117 -39.68 6.21 24.32
N PRO A 118 -40.65 5.31 24.60
CA PRO A 118 -40.64 3.95 24.06
C PRO A 118 -40.77 3.92 22.51
N ALA A 119 -41.40 4.94 21.92
CA ALA A 119 -41.56 5.06 20.46
C ALA A 119 -40.22 5.17 19.72
N ILE A 120 -39.12 5.49 20.40
CA ILE A 120 -37.77 5.55 19.85
C ILE A 120 -37.32 4.22 19.23
N LEU A 121 -37.84 3.10 19.73
CA LEU A 121 -37.54 1.74 19.28
C LEU A 121 -38.02 1.48 17.84
N SER A 122 -38.95 2.29 17.33
CA SER A 122 -39.43 2.21 15.93
C SER A 122 -38.52 2.92 14.93
N LYS A 123 -37.51 3.66 15.39
CA LYS A 123 -36.56 4.38 14.53
C LYS A 123 -35.36 3.50 14.21
N GLU A 124 -34.75 3.75 13.05
CA GLU A 124 -33.44 3.22 12.70
C GLU A 124 -32.40 4.35 12.73
N SER A 125 -31.13 4.00 12.94
CA SER A 125 -30.03 4.95 12.70
C SER A 125 -30.08 5.41 11.25
N SER A 126 -30.05 6.73 11.00
CA SER A 126 -29.87 7.28 9.65
C SER A 126 -28.56 6.83 9.01
N ASP A 127 -27.53 6.63 9.84
CA ASP A 127 -26.15 6.47 9.39
C ASP A 127 -25.82 4.99 9.13
N VAL A 128 -26.30 4.11 10.00
CA VAL A 128 -25.93 2.68 9.99
C VAL A 128 -27.09 1.77 9.59
N LYS A 129 -28.33 2.30 9.51
CA LYS A 129 -29.56 1.53 9.26
C LYS A 129 -29.67 0.28 10.15
N GLU A 130 -29.22 0.42 11.39
CA GLU A 130 -29.17 -0.66 12.38
C GLU A 130 -30.09 -0.28 13.54
N SER A 131 -30.94 -1.21 13.99
CA SER A 131 -31.81 -1.05 15.16
C SER A 131 -31.05 -1.27 16.47
N VAL A 132 -31.47 -0.65 17.56
CA VAL A 132 -30.83 -0.82 18.89
C VAL A 132 -30.90 -2.26 19.40
N LEU A 133 -31.92 -3.01 18.95
CA LEU A 133 -32.03 -4.44 19.21
C LEU A 133 -30.84 -5.19 18.59
N LEU A 134 -30.52 -4.90 17.33
CA LEU A 134 -29.38 -5.50 16.62
C LEU A 134 -28.04 -5.12 17.25
N VAL A 135 -27.94 -3.91 17.81
CA VAL A 135 -26.74 -3.46 18.55
C VAL A 135 -26.60 -4.24 19.84
N ALA A 136 -27.67 -4.41 20.62
CA ALA A 136 -27.64 -5.17 21.87
C ALA A 136 -27.21 -6.61 21.63
N ILE A 137 -27.74 -7.21 20.54
CA ILE A 137 -27.31 -8.50 20.02
C ILE A 137 -25.81 -8.44 19.70
N ARG A 138 -25.36 -7.57 18.79
CA ARG A 138 -23.94 -7.48 18.36
C ARG A 138 -22.93 -7.39 19.49
N TYR A 139 -23.24 -6.69 20.58
CA TYR A 139 -22.34 -6.53 21.73
C TYR A 139 -22.57 -7.56 22.86
N GLY A 140 -23.44 -8.56 22.67
CA GLY A 140 -23.70 -9.60 23.66
C GLY A 140 -24.39 -9.12 24.93
N ASN A 141 -25.12 -7.99 24.87
CA ASN A 141 -25.74 -7.36 26.04
C ASN A 141 -27.11 -8.00 26.35
N THR A 142 -27.08 -9.23 26.90
CA THR A 142 -28.27 -10.09 27.11
C THR A 142 -29.37 -9.41 27.92
N GLU A 143 -29.02 -8.72 29.00
CA GLU A 143 -29.99 -8.03 29.86
C GLU A 143 -30.62 -6.81 29.19
N ILE A 144 -29.85 -6.06 28.39
CA ILE A 144 -30.38 -4.94 27.60
C ILE A 144 -31.30 -5.46 26.50
N PHE A 145 -30.96 -6.58 25.87
CA PHE A 145 -31.84 -7.20 24.87
C PHE A 145 -33.17 -7.64 25.48
N LYS A 146 -33.14 -8.31 26.65
CA LYS A 146 -34.33 -8.66 27.45
C LYS A 146 -35.18 -7.42 27.73
N LEU A 147 -34.56 -6.36 28.25
CA LEU A 147 -35.22 -5.10 28.57
C LEU A 147 -35.88 -4.43 27.35
N ILE A 148 -35.12 -4.30 26.25
CA ILE A 148 -35.64 -3.71 25.01
C ILE A 148 -36.84 -4.52 24.51
N ARG A 149 -36.77 -5.85 24.58
CA ARG A 149 -37.86 -6.74 24.17
C ARG A 149 -39.10 -6.57 25.06
N GLU A 150 -38.96 -6.53 26.38
CA GLU A 150 -40.10 -6.30 27.30
C GLU A 150 -40.83 -5.00 26.97
N CYS A 151 -40.08 -3.95 26.59
CA CYS A 151 -40.68 -2.70 26.10
C CYS A 151 -41.35 -2.85 24.73
N PHE A 152 -40.88 -3.77 23.87
CA PHE A 152 -41.49 -4.07 22.56
C PHE A 152 -42.76 -4.92 22.66
N GLU A 153 -42.93 -5.79 23.65
CA GLU A 153 -44.16 -6.60 23.78
C GLU A 153 -45.41 -5.71 24.01
N ALA A 154 -45.21 -4.47 24.46
CA ALA A 154 -46.25 -3.42 24.51
C ALA A 154 -46.56 -2.76 23.15
N VAL A 155 -45.78 -3.04 22.10
CA VAL A 155 -45.88 -2.49 20.74
C VAL A 155 -46.24 -3.63 19.77
N PRO A 156 -47.19 -3.47 18.83
CA PRO A 156 -47.65 -4.58 18.00
C PRO A 156 -46.52 -5.29 17.22
N LEU A 157 -46.50 -6.63 17.32
CA LEU A 157 -45.63 -7.60 16.60
C LEU A 157 -45.43 -7.34 15.09
N PHE A 158 -46.27 -6.50 14.50
CA PHE A 158 -46.18 -6.06 13.10
C PHE A 158 -44.85 -5.36 12.77
N PHE A 159 -44.26 -4.61 13.72
CA PHE A 159 -42.97 -3.94 13.50
C PHE A 159 -41.82 -4.94 13.47
N MET A 160 -41.83 -5.92 14.38
CA MET A 160 -40.85 -7.02 14.40
C MET A 160 -40.89 -7.82 13.09
N ARG A 161 -42.08 -8.17 12.57
CA ARG A 161 -42.19 -8.93 11.31
C ARG A 161 -41.66 -8.17 10.08
N LYS A 162 -41.83 -6.86 9.97
CA LYS A 162 -41.37 -6.10 8.80
C LYS A 162 -39.84 -5.95 8.74
N HIS A 163 -39.16 -5.90 9.89
CA HIS A 163 -37.69 -5.90 9.96
C HIS A 163 -37.09 -7.33 10.01
N PHE A 164 -37.83 -8.34 10.47
CA PHE A 164 -37.39 -9.75 10.48
C PHE A 164 -37.60 -10.50 9.15
N ILE A 165 -38.33 -9.94 8.18
CA ILE A 165 -38.41 -10.51 6.82
C ILE A 165 -37.05 -10.45 6.09
N TYR A 166 -36.04 -9.78 6.64
CA TYR A 166 -34.63 -10.03 6.34
C TYR A 166 -34.02 -11.03 7.36
N SER A 167 -34.53 -12.27 7.37
CA SER A 167 -34.06 -13.36 8.25
C SER A 167 -32.54 -13.55 8.20
N LYS A 168 -31.94 -13.32 7.02
CA LYS A 168 -30.50 -13.40 6.78
C LYS A 168 -29.69 -12.37 7.55
N GLU A 169 -30.16 -11.13 7.66
CA GLU A 169 -29.40 -10.05 8.29
C GLU A 169 -29.44 -10.17 9.82
N LEU A 170 -30.58 -10.55 10.38
CA LEU A 170 -30.70 -10.86 11.79
C LEU A 170 -29.88 -12.10 12.16
N LEU A 171 -29.96 -13.19 11.39
CA LEU A 171 -29.14 -14.38 11.64
C LEU A 171 -27.65 -14.06 11.53
N MET A 172 -27.20 -13.29 10.53
CA MET A 172 -25.81 -12.84 10.45
C MET A 172 -25.43 -11.93 11.62
N LYS A 173 -26.29 -11.01 12.06
CA LYS A 173 -25.99 -10.13 13.20
C LYS A 173 -26.08 -10.88 14.55
N MET A 174 -26.89 -11.92 14.64
CA MET A 174 -26.85 -12.92 15.70
C MET A 174 -25.56 -13.75 15.63
N ALA A 175 -25.02 -14.04 14.45
CA ALA A 175 -23.68 -14.61 14.31
C ALA A 175 -22.62 -13.71 14.92
N TYR A 176 -22.68 -12.41 14.61
CA TYR A 176 -21.83 -11.38 15.21
C TYR A 176 -22.00 -11.31 16.74
N ALA A 177 -23.21 -11.45 17.26
CA ALA A 177 -23.48 -11.51 18.70
C ALA A 177 -23.00 -12.79 19.37
N SER A 178 -23.06 -13.89 18.63
CA SER A 178 -22.72 -15.21 19.11
C SER A 178 -21.20 -15.42 19.16
N ALA A 179 -20.44 -14.62 18.40
CA ALA A 179 -19.02 -14.37 18.67
C ALA A 179 -18.77 -13.74 20.06
N VAL A 180 -19.79 -13.13 20.67
CA VAL A 180 -19.68 -12.35 21.93
C VAL A 180 -20.29 -13.06 23.14
N SER A 181 -21.36 -13.87 23.00
CA SER A 181 -21.92 -14.63 24.13
C SER A 181 -22.81 -15.83 23.73
N LEU A 182 -22.47 -17.03 24.22
CA LEU A 182 -23.30 -18.24 24.16
C LEU A 182 -24.67 -18.03 24.82
N GLU A 183 -24.72 -17.24 25.89
CA GLU A 183 -25.94 -16.96 26.66
C GLU A 183 -26.98 -16.21 25.80
N MET A 184 -26.54 -15.19 25.05
CA MET A 184 -27.41 -14.45 24.14
C MET A 184 -28.01 -15.36 23.07
N TYR A 185 -27.19 -16.25 22.50
CA TYR A 185 -27.65 -17.24 21.52
C TYR A 185 -28.71 -18.17 22.12
N GLN A 186 -28.43 -18.74 23.30
CA GLN A 186 -29.35 -19.64 24.00
C GLN A 186 -30.68 -18.94 24.34
N PHE A 187 -30.61 -17.69 24.78
CA PHE A 187 -31.78 -16.87 25.08
C PHE A 187 -32.64 -16.65 23.83
N ILE A 188 -32.06 -16.14 22.74
CA ILE A 188 -32.82 -15.85 21.52
C ILE A 188 -33.42 -17.14 20.94
N HIS A 189 -32.66 -18.23 20.92
CA HIS A 189 -33.16 -19.52 20.42
C HIS A 189 -34.34 -20.04 21.26
N LYS A 190 -34.26 -19.96 22.59
CA LYS A 190 -35.33 -20.42 23.50
C LYS A 190 -36.60 -19.59 23.32
N GLU A 191 -36.45 -18.29 23.18
CA GLU A 191 -37.57 -17.36 23.23
C GLU A 191 -38.31 -17.19 21.91
N TYR A 192 -37.61 -17.27 20.79
CA TYR A 192 -38.21 -17.02 19.48
C TYR A 192 -38.52 -18.30 18.71
N ASP A 193 -38.28 -19.47 19.31
CA ASP A 193 -38.44 -20.79 18.70
C ASP A 193 -37.89 -20.79 17.25
N LEU A 194 -36.66 -20.29 17.11
CA LEU A 194 -36.03 -20.15 15.81
C LEU A 194 -35.72 -21.55 15.27
N GLU A 195 -36.68 -22.13 14.55
CA GLU A 195 -36.40 -23.27 13.70
C GLU A 195 -35.41 -22.80 12.62
N PHE A 196 -34.15 -23.26 12.72
CA PHE A 196 -33.19 -23.12 11.64
C PHE A 196 -33.77 -23.80 10.40
N CYS A 197 -34.34 -23.01 9.51
CA CYS A 197 -34.98 -23.53 8.33
C CYS A 197 -33.92 -24.21 7.46
N LYS A 198 -34.18 -25.47 7.06
CA LYS A 198 -33.27 -26.39 6.34
C LYS A 198 -32.73 -25.86 4.99
N LYS A 199 -33.02 -24.63 4.60
CA LYS A 199 -32.68 -24.03 3.30
C LYS A 199 -32.00 -22.65 3.39
N ASP A 200 -31.64 -22.18 4.58
CA ASP A 200 -31.20 -20.79 4.73
C ASP A 200 -29.68 -20.60 4.54
N HIS A 201 -29.30 -19.95 3.43
CA HIS A 201 -27.94 -19.44 3.20
C HIS A 201 -27.43 -18.54 4.33
N ALA A 202 -28.33 -17.98 5.15
CA ALA A 202 -27.98 -17.22 6.34
C ALA A 202 -27.16 -18.03 7.35
N LEU A 203 -27.53 -19.29 7.60
CA LEU A 203 -26.86 -20.15 8.58
C LEU A 203 -25.43 -20.49 8.16
N GLN A 204 -25.21 -20.67 6.85
CA GLN A 204 -23.86 -20.83 6.29
C GLN A 204 -23.01 -19.57 6.55
N SER A 205 -23.58 -18.38 6.33
CA SER A 205 -22.90 -17.12 6.64
C SER A 205 -22.63 -16.99 8.14
N VAL A 206 -23.58 -17.36 9.00
CA VAL A 206 -23.43 -17.37 10.46
C VAL A 206 -22.25 -18.25 10.86
N ILE A 207 -22.22 -19.50 10.41
CA ILE A 207 -21.19 -20.44 10.86
C ILE A 207 -19.82 -20.08 10.26
N SER A 208 -19.77 -19.62 9.01
CA SER A 208 -18.52 -19.09 8.43
C SER A 208 -17.96 -17.92 9.21
N PHE A 209 -18.84 -17.11 9.80
CA PHE A 209 -18.47 -15.96 10.62
C PHE A 209 -18.05 -16.39 12.02
N VAL A 210 -18.84 -17.25 12.66
CA VAL A 210 -18.62 -17.82 14.00
C VAL A 210 -17.29 -18.59 14.08
N CYS A 211 -16.90 -19.28 13.00
CA CYS A 211 -15.60 -19.93 12.93
C CYS A 211 -14.48 -18.92 13.22
N LYS A 212 -14.54 -17.69 12.67
CA LYS A 212 -13.50 -16.66 12.74
C LYS A 212 -13.10 -16.23 14.17
N ASP A 213 -13.96 -16.43 15.16
CA ASP A 213 -13.76 -15.91 16.52
C ASP A 213 -13.57 -17.01 17.58
N ASP A 214 -13.18 -18.23 17.17
CA ASP A 214 -12.86 -19.38 18.05
C ASP A 214 -13.96 -19.73 19.08
N THR A 215 -15.22 -19.71 18.64
CA THR A 215 -16.38 -19.94 19.51
C THR A 215 -16.86 -21.40 19.47
N GLU A 216 -15.96 -22.32 19.83
CA GLU A 216 -16.22 -23.77 19.81
C GLU A 216 -17.53 -24.14 20.56
N ASN A 217 -17.76 -23.58 21.74
CA ASN A 217 -18.95 -23.86 22.56
C ASN A 217 -20.26 -23.47 21.88
N LEU A 218 -20.26 -22.36 21.14
CA LEU A 218 -21.43 -21.95 20.39
C LEU A 218 -21.69 -22.89 19.24
N ILE A 219 -20.64 -23.29 18.51
CA ILE A 219 -20.80 -24.25 17.43
C ILE A 219 -21.34 -25.57 17.98
N ARG A 220 -20.84 -26.05 19.14
CA ARG A 220 -21.39 -27.22 19.84
C ARG A 220 -22.89 -27.07 20.10
N GLU A 221 -23.31 -25.93 20.64
CA GLU A 221 -24.72 -25.64 20.93
C GLU A 221 -25.57 -25.57 19.64
N MET A 222 -25.07 -24.91 18.60
CA MET A 222 -25.72 -24.80 17.29
C MET A 222 -25.91 -26.18 16.66
N LEU A 223 -24.87 -27.02 16.69
CA LEU A 223 -24.91 -28.39 16.19
C LEU A 223 -25.84 -29.27 17.04
N ALA A 224 -25.81 -29.15 18.37
CA ALA A 224 -26.69 -29.91 19.26
C ALA A 224 -28.19 -29.62 19.03
N LYS A 225 -28.54 -28.37 18.68
CA LYS A 225 -29.93 -27.94 18.47
C LYS A 225 -30.41 -28.05 17.03
N GLY A 226 -29.49 -28.00 16.06
CA GLY A 226 -29.83 -28.00 14.64
C GLY A 226 -29.83 -29.39 13.99
N SER A 227 -30.82 -29.66 13.14
CA SER A 227 -30.75 -30.74 12.15
C SER A 227 -30.16 -30.20 10.85
N PHE A 228 -28.85 -30.37 10.65
CA PHE A 228 -28.15 -29.93 9.44
C PHE A 228 -28.27 -30.99 8.35
N SER A 229 -28.44 -30.56 7.10
CA SER A 229 -28.21 -31.48 5.98
C SER A 229 -26.71 -31.73 5.84
N THR A 230 -26.35 -32.84 5.19
CA THR A 230 -24.95 -33.17 4.86
C THR A 230 -24.28 -32.04 4.07
N GLU A 231 -24.99 -31.40 3.14
CA GLU A 231 -24.49 -30.26 2.36
C GLU A 231 -24.09 -29.07 3.26
N TYR A 232 -24.86 -28.78 4.31
CA TYR A 232 -24.49 -27.73 5.27
C TYR A 232 -23.27 -28.12 6.10
N ALA A 233 -23.17 -29.38 6.52
CA ALA A 233 -21.98 -29.87 7.21
C ALA A 233 -20.71 -29.71 6.35
N ASN A 234 -20.78 -29.97 5.04
CA ASN A 234 -19.66 -29.68 4.10
C ASN A 234 -19.23 -28.22 4.18
N ASN A 235 -20.18 -27.28 4.11
CA ASN A 235 -19.89 -25.84 4.06
C ASN A 235 -19.31 -25.31 5.38
N ILE A 236 -19.77 -25.85 6.51
CA ILE A 236 -19.26 -25.52 7.84
C ILE A 236 -17.81 -25.99 7.96
N VAL A 237 -17.56 -27.26 7.65
CA VAL A 237 -16.22 -27.85 7.67
C VAL A 237 -15.29 -27.09 6.74
N LEU A 238 -15.75 -26.78 5.53
CA LEU A 238 -14.99 -26.00 4.57
C LEU A 238 -14.59 -24.63 5.12
N SER A 239 -15.54 -23.91 5.72
CA SER A 239 -15.27 -22.60 6.31
C SER A 239 -14.29 -22.69 7.49
N ALA A 240 -14.50 -23.67 8.38
CA ALA A 240 -13.60 -23.93 9.50
C ALA A 240 -12.17 -24.21 9.03
N LEU A 241 -12.01 -25.03 8.00
CA LEU A 241 -10.70 -25.33 7.40
C LEU A 241 -10.07 -24.11 6.73
N ILE A 242 -10.85 -23.27 6.03
CA ILE A 242 -10.38 -22.01 5.41
C ILE A 242 -9.74 -21.08 6.45
N PHE A 243 -10.31 -20.99 7.64
CA PHE A 243 -9.85 -20.06 8.67
C PHE A 243 -8.97 -20.69 9.76
N GLY A 244 -8.80 -22.00 9.76
CA GLY A 244 -7.84 -22.68 10.62
C GLY A 244 -8.39 -23.38 11.86
N TYR A 245 -9.71 -23.58 11.96
CA TYR A 245 -10.37 -24.08 13.18
C TYR A 245 -10.55 -25.60 13.15
N TYR A 246 -9.47 -26.32 13.46
CA TYR A 246 -9.46 -27.78 13.46
C TYR A 246 -10.46 -28.41 14.44
N ASN A 247 -10.65 -27.81 15.63
CA ASN A 247 -11.59 -28.33 16.63
C ASN A 247 -13.03 -28.35 16.11
N VAL A 248 -13.40 -27.37 15.28
CA VAL A 248 -14.73 -27.29 14.66
C VAL A 248 -14.94 -28.43 13.66
N TYR A 249 -13.91 -28.76 12.87
CA TYR A 249 -13.98 -29.92 11.99
C TYR A 249 -14.19 -31.21 12.79
N GLN A 250 -13.39 -31.44 13.84
CA GLN A 250 -13.50 -32.65 14.67
C GLN A 250 -14.88 -32.75 15.31
N LEU A 251 -15.40 -31.63 15.81
CA LEU A 251 -16.74 -31.56 16.37
C LEU A 251 -17.83 -31.98 15.36
N VAL A 252 -17.81 -31.43 14.15
CA VAL A 252 -18.80 -31.79 13.11
C VAL A 252 -18.65 -33.25 12.69
N LYS A 253 -17.41 -33.73 12.56
CA LYS A 253 -17.11 -35.13 12.24
C LYS A 253 -17.68 -36.08 13.28
N ASP A 254 -17.38 -35.84 14.56
CA ASP A 254 -17.78 -36.70 15.67
C ASP A 254 -19.29 -36.73 15.85
N GLN A 255 -19.95 -35.58 15.72
CA GLN A 255 -21.38 -35.46 15.97
C GLN A 255 -22.25 -36.04 14.84
N TYR A 256 -21.81 -35.93 13.58
CA TYR A 256 -22.60 -36.36 12.42
C TYR A 256 -22.04 -37.59 11.71
N GLN A 257 -20.97 -38.21 12.23
CA GLN A 257 -20.20 -39.24 11.52
C GLN A 257 -19.83 -38.80 10.09
N TYR A 258 -19.58 -37.50 9.95
CA TYR A 258 -19.54 -36.83 8.67
C TYR A 258 -18.18 -37.05 7.99
N THR A 259 -18.20 -37.56 6.76
CA THR A 259 -17.00 -37.65 5.91
C THR A 259 -16.97 -36.45 4.99
N PHE A 260 -15.95 -35.61 5.13
CA PHE A 260 -15.81 -34.43 4.30
C PHE A 260 -15.54 -34.82 2.84
N VAL A 261 -16.44 -34.39 1.96
CA VAL A 261 -16.28 -34.52 0.51
C VAL A 261 -15.90 -33.14 -0.03
N PRO A 262 -14.63 -32.91 -0.41
CA PRO A 262 -14.23 -31.65 -1.01
C PRO A 262 -15.04 -31.37 -2.28
N PRO A 263 -15.49 -30.13 -2.53
CA PRO A 263 -16.13 -29.77 -3.79
C PRO A 263 -15.24 -30.10 -4.99
N ASP A 264 -15.83 -30.37 -6.17
CA ASP A 264 -15.05 -30.59 -7.38
C ASP A 264 -14.13 -29.40 -7.68
N GLY A 265 -12.83 -29.69 -7.91
CA GLY A 265 -11.81 -28.67 -8.13
C GLY A 265 -11.30 -27.97 -6.88
N PHE A 266 -11.75 -28.40 -5.69
CA PHE A 266 -11.25 -27.89 -4.42
C PHE A 266 -9.79 -28.32 -4.19
N ASN A 267 -8.91 -27.34 -3.99
CA ASN A 267 -7.49 -27.55 -3.83
C ASN A 267 -6.93 -26.77 -2.63
N LEU A 268 -5.75 -27.16 -2.15
CA LEU A 268 -5.09 -26.50 -1.02
C LEU A 268 -5.00 -24.97 -1.18
N PRO A 269 -4.66 -24.39 -2.36
CA PRO A 269 -4.60 -22.95 -2.62
C PRO A 269 -5.84 -22.14 -2.25
N GLN A 270 -7.03 -22.75 -2.26
CA GLN A 270 -8.28 -22.08 -1.93
C GLN A 270 -8.48 -21.89 -0.41
N ILE A 271 -7.63 -22.51 0.42
CA ILE A 271 -7.71 -22.48 1.87
C ILE A 271 -6.69 -21.45 2.39
N LYS A 272 -7.11 -20.20 2.59
CA LYS A 272 -6.22 -19.10 2.98
C LYS A 272 -5.38 -19.39 4.24
N GLY A 273 -5.90 -20.16 5.19
CA GLY A 273 -5.18 -20.57 6.40
C GLY A 273 -4.31 -21.83 6.29
N SER A 274 -4.46 -22.65 5.25
CA SER A 274 -3.77 -23.96 5.16
C SER A 274 -2.26 -23.85 4.94
N PHE A 275 -1.77 -22.71 4.47
CA PHE A 275 -0.35 -22.47 4.20
C PHE A 275 0.40 -21.79 5.34
N VAL A 276 -0.27 -21.60 6.48
CA VAL A 276 0.33 -21.05 7.70
C VAL A 276 0.47 -22.15 8.75
N ASP A 277 -0.50 -23.06 8.87
CA ASP A 277 -0.50 -24.12 9.90
C ASP A 277 -0.28 -25.53 9.32
N ILE A 278 0.83 -26.15 9.71
CA ILE A 278 1.23 -27.51 9.31
C ILE A 278 0.25 -28.60 9.75
N ASN A 279 -0.41 -28.45 10.89
CA ASN A 279 -1.36 -29.46 11.39
C ASN A 279 -2.60 -29.52 10.49
N ILE A 280 -3.03 -28.35 10.01
CA ILE A 280 -4.16 -28.23 9.09
C ILE A 280 -3.79 -28.79 7.73
N THR A 281 -2.61 -28.46 7.21
CA THR A 281 -2.12 -29.07 5.97
C THR A 281 -2.05 -30.59 6.07
N LYS A 282 -1.49 -31.12 7.17
CA LYS A 282 -1.40 -32.57 7.42
C LYS A 282 -2.77 -33.22 7.39
N PHE A 283 -3.69 -32.66 8.16
CA PHE A 283 -5.06 -33.15 8.22
C PHE A 283 -5.75 -33.16 6.84
N LEU A 284 -5.63 -32.08 6.07
CA LEU A 284 -6.23 -31.97 4.73
C LEU A 284 -5.65 -33.00 3.75
N VAL A 285 -4.35 -33.26 3.82
CA VAL A 285 -3.69 -34.19 2.90
C VAL A 285 -3.89 -35.64 3.33
N GLU A 286 -3.73 -35.97 4.62
CA GLU A 286 -3.73 -37.34 5.13
C GLU A 286 -5.12 -37.85 5.48
N THR A 287 -5.96 -37.01 6.07
CA THR A 287 -7.29 -37.43 6.54
C THR A 287 -8.39 -37.14 5.52
N VAL A 288 -8.37 -35.95 4.91
CA VAL A 288 -9.35 -35.61 3.86
C VAL A 288 -8.97 -36.23 2.51
N GLY A 289 -7.67 -36.44 2.25
CA GLY A 289 -7.21 -36.97 0.98
C GLY A 289 -7.20 -35.92 -0.14
N ILE A 290 -7.01 -34.64 0.19
CA ILE A 290 -6.82 -33.60 -0.84
C ILE A 290 -5.52 -33.91 -1.59
N PRO A 291 -5.56 -34.09 -2.92
CA PRO A 291 -4.36 -34.36 -3.70
C PRO A 291 -3.42 -33.15 -3.66
N VAL A 292 -2.13 -33.42 -3.41
CA VAL A 292 -1.09 -32.38 -3.46
C VAL A 292 -0.52 -32.30 -4.87
N CYS A 293 -0.44 -31.10 -5.41
CA CYS A 293 0.14 -30.83 -6.71
C CYS A 293 1.27 -29.80 -6.64
N VAL A 294 2.08 -29.72 -7.70
CA VAL A 294 3.25 -28.84 -7.77
C VAL A 294 2.88 -27.35 -7.58
N ARG A 295 1.66 -26.95 -7.94
CA ARG A 295 1.19 -25.56 -7.76
C ARG A 295 1.02 -25.17 -6.29
N ASP A 296 0.77 -26.15 -5.41
CA ASP A 296 0.53 -25.90 -3.98
C ASP A 296 1.81 -25.44 -3.28
N LEU A 297 2.98 -25.83 -3.80
CA LEU A 297 4.28 -25.40 -3.29
C LEU A 297 4.48 -23.88 -3.34
N LYS A 298 3.92 -23.20 -4.35
CA LYS A 298 4.01 -21.74 -4.46
C LYS A 298 3.35 -21.04 -3.28
N MET A 299 2.16 -21.51 -2.89
CA MET A 299 1.36 -20.93 -1.82
C MET A 299 1.95 -21.25 -0.44
N ALA A 300 2.68 -22.36 -0.31
CA ALA A 300 3.31 -22.80 0.92
C ALA A 300 4.57 -22.02 1.33
N THR A 301 5.02 -21.07 0.51
CA THR A 301 6.26 -20.31 0.76
C THR A 301 6.19 -19.33 1.94
N THR A 302 5.02 -19.22 2.58
CA THR A 302 4.81 -18.47 3.82
C THR A 302 5.16 -19.26 5.09
N SER A 303 5.32 -20.59 5.00
CA SER A 303 5.66 -21.45 6.14
C SER A 303 6.59 -22.57 5.72
N PHE A 304 7.80 -22.59 6.27
CA PHE A 304 8.80 -23.62 5.95
C PHE A 304 8.29 -25.03 6.24
N ALA A 305 7.65 -25.22 7.40
CA ALA A 305 7.10 -26.51 7.80
C ALA A 305 6.07 -27.04 6.79
N VAL A 306 5.15 -26.18 6.34
CA VAL A 306 4.14 -26.52 5.32
C VAL A 306 4.80 -26.84 3.99
N PHE A 307 5.73 -25.98 3.53
CA PHE A 307 6.42 -26.19 2.25
C PHE A 307 7.14 -27.54 2.22
N LYS A 308 7.94 -27.83 3.26
CA LYS A 308 8.67 -29.08 3.38
C LYS A 308 7.73 -30.28 3.33
N TYR A 309 6.66 -30.24 4.11
CA TYR A 309 5.67 -31.31 4.18
C TYR A 309 4.99 -31.59 2.84
N LEU A 310 4.60 -30.54 2.10
CA LEU A 310 4.00 -30.67 0.78
C LEU A 310 5.03 -31.15 -0.25
N TYR A 311 6.25 -30.63 -0.23
CA TYR A 311 7.32 -31.04 -1.15
C TYR A 311 7.60 -32.55 -1.07
N GLU A 312 7.64 -33.11 0.14
CA GLU A 312 7.83 -34.55 0.37
C GLU A 312 6.68 -35.44 -0.17
N ARG A 313 5.52 -34.85 -0.46
CA ARG A 313 4.31 -35.57 -0.92
C ARG A 313 3.92 -35.27 -2.36
N VAL A 314 4.52 -34.25 -2.99
CA VAL A 314 4.31 -33.96 -4.42
C VAL A 314 4.94 -35.08 -5.26
N PRO A 315 4.17 -35.78 -6.12
CA PRO A 315 4.74 -36.72 -7.07
C PRO A 315 5.76 -36.02 -7.97
N ASN A 316 6.93 -36.62 -8.15
CA ASN A 316 8.03 -36.07 -8.96
C ASN A 316 8.48 -34.67 -8.52
N ALA A 317 8.55 -34.39 -7.21
CA ALA A 317 9.05 -33.12 -6.67
C ALA A 317 10.49 -32.75 -7.11
N ALA A 318 11.26 -33.71 -7.63
CA ALA A 318 12.56 -33.45 -8.27
C ALA A 318 12.42 -32.74 -9.63
N GLU A 319 11.32 -32.95 -10.34
CA GLU A 319 11.02 -32.46 -11.69
C GLU A 319 10.10 -31.22 -11.69
N ILE A 320 10.16 -30.40 -10.64
CA ILE A 320 9.36 -29.16 -10.58
C ILE A 320 9.66 -28.30 -11.83
N PRO A 321 8.62 -27.92 -12.61
CA PRO A 321 8.79 -27.07 -13.78
C PRO A 321 9.51 -25.76 -13.46
N TYR A 322 10.34 -25.31 -14.39
CA TYR A 322 11.20 -24.13 -14.23
C TYR A 322 10.42 -22.87 -13.80
N ASN A 323 9.24 -22.63 -14.37
CA ASN A 323 8.38 -21.51 -14.00
C ASN A 323 7.88 -21.59 -12.55
N ILE A 324 7.62 -22.80 -12.03
CA ILE A 324 7.23 -22.96 -10.62
C ILE A 324 8.43 -22.76 -9.70
N LYS A 325 9.63 -23.24 -10.07
CA LYS A 325 10.87 -22.96 -9.32
C LYS A 325 11.11 -21.45 -9.19
N LYS A 326 10.91 -20.71 -10.28
CA LYS A 326 10.98 -19.24 -10.33
C LYS A 326 9.99 -18.59 -9.35
N ASP A 327 8.71 -18.98 -9.42
CA ASP A 327 7.65 -18.44 -8.57
C ASP A 327 7.87 -18.76 -7.08
N VAL A 328 8.23 -20.00 -6.75
CA VAL A 328 8.53 -20.43 -5.38
C VAL A 328 9.71 -19.64 -4.81
N THR A 329 10.77 -19.46 -5.62
CA THR A 329 11.94 -18.67 -5.19
C THR A 329 11.57 -17.20 -4.97
N PHE A 330 10.78 -16.61 -5.88
CA PHE A 330 10.30 -15.24 -5.75
C PHE A 330 9.50 -15.06 -4.45
N SER A 331 8.53 -15.94 -4.20
CA SER A 331 7.68 -15.85 -3.00
C SER A 331 8.45 -16.10 -1.71
N ALA A 332 9.42 -17.02 -1.70
CA ALA A 332 10.30 -17.21 -0.54
C ALA A 332 11.15 -15.96 -0.23
N CYS A 333 11.67 -15.28 -1.25
CA CYS A 333 12.38 -14.01 -1.09
C CYS A 333 11.45 -12.92 -0.56
N TYR A 334 10.21 -12.87 -1.05
CA TYR A 334 9.20 -11.95 -0.55
C TYR A 334 8.90 -12.20 0.93
N SER A 335 8.63 -13.45 1.33
CA SER A 335 8.40 -13.83 2.73
C SER A 335 9.57 -13.43 3.64
N TYR A 336 10.82 -13.63 3.20
CA TYR A 336 12.00 -13.25 3.99
C TYR A 336 12.03 -11.76 4.30
N THR A 337 11.62 -10.92 3.35
CA THR A 337 11.66 -9.46 3.52
C THR A 337 10.42 -8.84 4.18
N ASP A 338 9.28 -9.55 4.15
CA ASP A 338 8.00 -9.06 4.68
C ASP A 338 7.72 -9.54 6.11
N SER A 339 8.26 -10.70 6.49
CA SER A 339 7.87 -11.40 7.71
C SER A 339 8.57 -10.88 8.97
N THR A 340 7.84 -10.96 10.08
CA THR A 340 8.40 -10.91 11.44
C THR A 340 9.15 -12.21 11.80
N SER A 341 9.00 -13.28 11.03
CA SER A 341 9.64 -14.60 11.21
C SER A 341 10.73 -14.87 10.16
N THR A 342 11.77 -14.03 10.13
CA THR A 342 12.91 -14.17 9.20
C THR A 342 13.57 -15.56 9.25
N GLY A 343 13.48 -16.29 10.37
CA GLY A 343 13.97 -17.66 10.53
C GLY A 343 13.32 -18.67 9.58
N ASP A 344 11.99 -18.72 9.51
CA ASP A 344 11.28 -19.69 8.65
C ASP A 344 11.60 -19.45 7.17
N ALA A 345 11.64 -18.18 6.75
CA ALA A 345 11.95 -17.85 5.37
C ALA A 345 13.42 -18.17 5.02
N LEU A 346 14.35 -18.02 5.97
CA LEU A 346 15.75 -18.40 5.80
C LEU A 346 15.89 -19.92 5.63
N ASP A 347 15.25 -20.69 6.51
CA ASP A 347 15.25 -22.15 6.45
C ASP A 347 14.64 -22.65 5.13
N LEU A 348 13.57 -21.98 4.67
CA LEU A 348 13.00 -22.23 3.35
C LEU A 348 14.02 -21.99 2.23
N LEU A 349 14.73 -20.86 2.22
CA LEU A 349 15.75 -20.59 1.19
C LEU A 349 16.88 -21.63 1.20
N HIS A 350 17.35 -22.06 2.37
CA HIS A 350 18.33 -23.15 2.51
C HIS A 350 17.79 -24.48 1.97
N TYR A 351 16.53 -24.78 2.26
CA TYR A 351 15.86 -25.98 1.77
C TYR A 351 15.69 -25.96 0.24
N LEU A 352 15.28 -24.82 -0.33
CA LEU A 352 15.20 -24.64 -1.78
C LEU A 352 16.57 -24.85 -2.45
N LYS A 353 17.67 -24.41 -1.82
CA LYS A 353 19.03 -24.67 -2.30
C LYS A 353 19.35 -26.16 -2.26
N GLN A 354 19.12 -26.81 -1.12
CA GLN A 354 19.42 -28.25 -0.92
C GLN A 354 18.74 -29.13 -1.97
N HIS A 355 17.52 -28.77 -2.38
CA HIS A 355 16.73 -29.52 -3.35
C HIS A 355 16.83 -29.01 -4.79
N SER A 356 17.79 -28.13 -5.10
CA SER A 356 17.97 -27.55 -6.46
C SER A 356 16.69 -26.91 -7.02
N ILE A 357 15.89 -26.30 -6.15
CA ILE A 357 14.69 -25.53 -6.48
C ILE A 357 15.02 -24.04 -6.58
N LEU A 358 15.98 -23.56 -5.79
CA LEU A 358 16.39 -22.17 -5.73
C LEU A 358 16.84 -21.67 -7.11
N ASN A 359 16.02 -20.82 -7.72
CA ASN A 359 16.18 -20.39 -9.11
C ASN A 359 16.73 -18.96 -9.19
N SER A 360 17.78 -18.75 -9.99
CA SER A 360 18.41 -17.44 -10.12
C SER A 360 17.48 -16.37 -10.71
N GLU A 361 16.69 -16.72 -11.72
CA GLU A 361 15.71 -15.81 -12.33
C GLU A 361 14.60 -15.42 -11.33
N GLY A 362 14.22 -16.33 -10.44
CA GLY A 362 13.20 -16.10 -9.41
C GLY A 362 13.60 -15.00 -8.43
N TRP A 363 14.77 -15.14 -7.79
CA TRP A 363 15.21 -14.13 -6.82
C TRP A 363 15.67 -12.84 -7.51
N LEU A 364 16.23 -12.89 -8.72
CA LEU A 364 16.55 -11.68 -9.48
C LEU A 364 15.29 -10.91 -9.91
N SER A 365 14.21 -11.62 -10.26
CA SER A 365 12.91 -10.99 -10.52
C SER A 365 12.37 -10.32 -9.26
N PHE A 366 12.52 -10.96 -8.09
CA PHE A 366 12.16 -10.34 -6.81
C PHE A 366 12.93 -9.05 -6.55
N VAL A 367 14.25 -9.07 -6.72
CA VAL A 367 15.09 -7.88 -6.55
C VAL A 367 14.71 -6.76 -7.53
N ALA A 368 14.38 -7.12 -8.78
CA ALA A 368 13.90 -6.18 -9.78
C ALA A 368 12.52 -5.60 -9.46
N GLU A 369 11.64 -6.33 -8.79
CA GLU A 369 10.29 -5.89 -8.46
C GLU A 369 10.22 -5.11 -7.15
N HIS A 370 11.02 -5.51 -6.15
CA HIS A 370 10.99 -5.01 -4.77
C HIS A 370 12.37 -4.55 -4.26
N PRO A 371 13.08 -3.65 -4.95
CA PRO A 371 14.45 -3.30 -4.56
C PRO A 371 14.56 -2.56 -3.23
N HIS A 372 13.52 -1.86 -2.79
CA HIS A 372 13.47 -1.21 -1.48
C HIS A 372 13.51 -2.21 -0.31
N ARG A 373 13.24 -3.50 -0.59
CA ARG A 373 13.29 -4.60 0.38
C ARG A 373 14.64 -5.34 0.37
N CYS A 374 15.53 -5.00 -0.56
CA CYS A 374 16.79 -5.70 -0.76
C CYS A 374 17.90 -4.99 0.00
N THR A 375 18.26 -5.51 1.17
CA THR A 375 19.45 -5.06 1.91
C THR A 375 20.70 -5.75 1.40
N LEU A 376 21.87 -5.16 1.66
CA LEU A 376 23.15 -5.77 1.28
C LEU A 376 23.33 -7.16 1.91
N GLY A 377 22.94 -7.32 3.18
CA GLY A 377 23.00 -8.61 3.87
C GLY A 377 22.10 -9.67 3.23
N PHE A 378 20.90 -9.28 2.77
CA PHE A 378 20.01 -10.20 2.04
C PHE A 378 20.59 -10.63 0.69
N LEU A 379 21.19 -9.71 -0.05
CA LEU A 379 21.87 -10.04 -1.30
C LEU A 379 23.06 -10.97 -1.04
N GLN A 380 23.91 -10.67 -0.05
CA GLN A 380 25.03 -11.53 0.34
C GLN A 380 24.58 -12.96 0.64
N LEU A 381 23.48 -13.11 1.38
CA LEU A 381 22.84 -14.40 1.63
C LEU A 381 22.45 -15.09 0.31
N LEU A 382 21.68 -14.44 -0.57
CA LEU A 382 21.23 -15.04 -1.83
C LEU A 382 22.39 -15.51 -2.72
N PHE A 383 23.45 -14.71 -2.83
CA PHE A 383 24.66 -15.09 -3.58
C PHE A 383 25.42 -16.25 -2.92
N SER A 384 25.44 -16.33 -1.58
CA SER A 384 26.03 -17.49 -0.86
C SER A 384 25.21 -18.78 -1.05
N LEU A 385 23.90 -18.63 -1.21
CA LEU A 385 22.99 -19.74 -1.44
C LEU A 385 23.01 -20.21 -2.90
N ASN A 386 23.28 -19.32 -3.85
CA ASN A 386 23.30 -19.67 -5.27
C ASN A 386 24.55 -19.12 -5.99
N PRO A 387 25.72 -19.77 -5.82
CA PRO A 387 26.97 -19.29 -6.42
C PRO A 387 27.00 -19.49 -7.94
N SER A 388 26.23 -20.45 -8.48
CA SER A 388 26.18 -20.79 -9.90
C SER A 388 25.08 -20.00 -10.59
N ILE A 389 25.31 -18.70 -10.78
CA ILE A 389 24.32 -17.83 -11.41
C ILE A 389 24.37 -18.06 -12.92
N ALA A 390 23.29 -18.66 -13.44
CA ALA A 390 23.05 -18.68 -14.87
C ALA A 390 23.15 -17.26 -15.45
N PRO A 391 23.67 -17.08 -16.68
CA PRO A 391 23.84 -15.77 -17.27
C PRO A 391 22.54 -14.97 -17.19
N VAL A 392 22.59 -13.85 -16.48
CA VAL A 392 21.42 -13.02 -16.22
C VAL A 392 21.09 -12.25 -17.47
N GLU A 393 19.82 -12.28 -17.89
CA GLU A 393 19.38 -11.44 -18.99
C GLU A 393 19.66 -9.96 -18.67
N PRO A 394 20.26 -9.19 -19.59
CA PRO A 394 20.61 -7.78 -19.34
C PRO A 394 19.39 -6.92 -18.99
N LYS A 395 18.21 -7.32 -19.49
CA LYS A 395 16.94 -6.66 -19.18
C LYS A 395 16.61 -6.74 -17.69
N THR A 396 16.90 -7.86 -17.04
CA THR A 396 16.64 -8.05 -15.61
C THR A 396 17.56 -7.18 -14.77
N LEU A 397 18.86 -7.16 -15.09
CA LEU A 397 19.81 -6.29 -14.40
C LEU A 397 19.45 -4.80 -14.58
N LEU A 398 19.03 -4.39 -15.77
CA LEU A 398 18.56 -3.03 -16.01
C LEU A 398 17.31 -2.69 -15.20
N ARG A 399 16.37 -3.63 -15.05
CA ARG A 399 15.19 -3.45 -14.20
C ARG A 399 15.58 -3.26 -12.73
N CYS A 400 16.53 -4.08 -12.23
CA CYS A 400 17.10 -3.90 -10.89
C CYS A 400 17.72 -2.51 -10.75
N ALA A 401 18.64 -2.14 -11.65
CA ALA A 401 19.34 -0.86 -11.62
C ALA A 401 18.39 0.34 -11.65
N LYS A 402 17.31 0.27 -12.45
CA LYS A 402 16.35 1.37 -12.59
C LYS A 402 15.57 1.64 -11.30
N LYS A 403 15.33 0.60 -10.50
CA LYS A 403 14.47 0.70 -9.32
C LYS A 403 15.25 0.66 -8.01
N MET A 404 16.47 0.14 -8.00
CA MET A 404 17.33 0.06 -6.82
C MET A 404 17.99 1.41 -6.55
N GLN A 405 17.59 2.03 -5.45
CA GLN A 405 18.13 3.33 -5.02
C GLN A 405 19.47 3.17 -4.27
N ASP A 406 19.67 2.03 -3.60
CA ASP A 406 20.90 1.75 -2.85
C ASP A 406 22.03 1.33 -3.80
N PHE A 407 23.02 2.23 -3.94
CA PHE A 407 24.22 2.01 -4.74
C PHE A 407 25.06 0.82 -4.27
N ALA A 408 25.17 0.59 -2.96
CA ALA A 408 25.99 -0.48 -2.42
C ALA A 408 25.39 -1.85 -2.74
N CYS A 409 24.06 -1.98 -2.63
CA CYS A 409 23.34 -3.18 -3.04
C CYS A 409 23.51 -3.45 -4.53
N PHE A 410 23.35 -2.42 -5.36
CA PHE A 410 23.47 -2.57 -6.81
C PHE A 410 24.90 -2.94 -7.22
N LYS A 411 25.92 -2.26 -6.66
CA LYS A 411 27.33 -2.57 -6.91
C LYS A 411 27.68 -4.00 -6.51
N TYR A 412 27.25 -4.44 -5.33
CA TYR A 412 27.49 -5.80 -4.87
C TYR A 412 26.87 -6.84 -5.82
N MET A 413 25.64 -6.61 -6.30
CA MET A 413 25.03 -7.48 -7.31
C MET A 413 25.85 -7.50 -8.59
N TYR A 414 26.25 -6.34 -9.09
CA TYR A 414 27.01 -6.22 -10.32
C TYR A 414 28.34 -6.96 -10.24
N ASP A 415 29.10 -6.79 -9.16
CA ASP A 415 30.41 -7.43 -8.94
C ASP A 415 30.33 -8.96 -8.88
N LYS A 416 29.18 -9.50 -8.47
CA LYS A 416 28.95 -10.94 -8.34
C LYS A 416 28.31 -11.57 -9.57
N LEU A 417 27.70 -10.77 -10.44
CA LEU A 417 27.08 -11.24 -11.67
C LEU A 417 28.11 -11.26 -12.79
N VAL A 418 28.41 -12.45 -13.32
CA VAL A 418 29.21 -12.57 -14.54
C VAL A 418 28.36 -12.11 -15.72
N LEU A 419 28.55 -10.86 -16.13
CA LEU A 419 27.93 -10.33 -17.34
C LEU A 419 28.77 -10.72 -18.55
N PRO A 420 28.18 -11.31 -19.61
CA PRO A 420 28.87 -11.43 -20.88
C PRO A 420 29.23 -10.03 -21.42
N ASP A 421 30.42 -9.86 -21.98
CA ASP A 421 30.91 -8.55 -22.49
C ASP A 421 29.92 -7.92 -23.49
N THR A 422 29.26 -8.72 -24.33
CA THR A 422 28.27 -8.26 -25.32
C THR A 422 27.04 -7.59 -24.71
N ASN A 423 26.80 -7.81 -23.41
CA ASN A 423 25.64 -7.30 -22.69
C ASN A 423 25.93 -6.00 -21.93
N LEU A 424 27.21 -5.73 -21.64
CA LEU A 424 27.66 -4.52 -20.97
C LEU A 424 27.30 -3.28 -21.79
N ASP A 425 27.55 -3.37 -23.08
CA ASP A 425 27.36 -2.29 -24.06
C ASP A 425 25.90 -1.85 -24.16
N HIS A 426 24.99 -2.82 -24.27
CA HIS A 426 23.56 -2.55 -24.32
C HIS A 426 23.04 -1.96 -23.01
N LEU A 427 23.62 -2.40 -21.89
CA LEU A 427 23.27 -1.90 -20.57
C LEU A 427 23.74 -0.46 -20.40
N MET A 428 24.96 -0.12 -20.83
CA MET A 428 25.52 1.24 -20.83
C MET A 428 24.64 2.22 -21.62
N ILE A 429 24.20 1.84 -22.82
CA ILE A 429 23.38 2.72 -23.68
C ILE A 429 22.00 2.94 -23.05
N LYS A 430 21.39 1.88 -22.49
CA LYS A 430 20.10 2.02 -21.82
C LYS A 430 20.20 2.78 -20.51
N ALA A 431 21.30 2.62 -19.78
CA ALA A 431 21.64 3.41 -18.60
C ALA A 431 21.73 4.89 -18.97
N ALA A 432 22.48 5.19 -20.03
CA ALA A 432 22.71 6.53 -20.51
C ALA A 432 21.42 7.28 -20.87
N ARG A 433 20.41 6.58 -21.40
CA ARG A 433 19.09 7.14 -21.74
C ARG A 433 18.19 7.39 -20.53
N GLY A 434 18.51 6.82 -19.38
CA GLY A 434 17.70 6.95 -18.17
C GLY A 434 18.34 7.91 -17.17
N ALA A 435 17.72 9.07 -16.93
CA ALA A 435 18.20 10.07 -15.97
C ALA A 435 18.43 9.52 -14.53
N ARG A 436 17.82 8.39 -14.17
CA ARG A 436 17.93 7.75 -12.84
C ARG A 436 19.00 6.65 -12.74
N LEU A 437 19.87 6.51 -13.74
CA LEU A 437 20.85 5.42 -13.84
C LEU A 437 22.30 5.90 -13.68
N GLN A 438 22.53 7.06 -13.05
CA GLN A 438 23.87 7.60 -12.75
C GLN A 438 24.75 6.60 -12.00
N ASN A 439 24.16 5.90 -11.01
CA ASN A 439 24.80 4.83 -10.25
C ASN A 439 25.28 3.67 -11.13
N LEU A 440 24.46 3.25 -12.10
CA LEU A 440 24.80 2.20 -13.06
C LEU A 440 25.91 2.67 -14.00
N LEU A 441 25.86 3.91 -14.47
CA LEU A 441 26.91 4.50 -15.30
C LEU A 441 28.25 4.55 -14.57
N TYR A 442 28.27 5.00 -13.31
CA TYR A 442 29.51 5.06 -12.51
C TYR A 442 30.19 3.68 -12.37
N ILE A 443 29.41 2.62 -12.20
CA ILE A 443 29.94 1.24 -12.13
C ILE A 443 30.44 0.79 -13.51
N LEU A 444 29.66 1.04 -14.57
CA LEU A 444 30.02 0.62 -15.92
C LEU A 444 31.27 1.34 -16.45
N PHE A 445 31.53 2.57 -16.01
CA PHE A 445 32.74 3.32 -16.36
C PHE A 445 34.02 2.84 -15.67
N GLN A 446 33.95 1.87 -14.75
CA GLN A 446 35.15 1.23 -14.20
C GLN A 446 35.88 0.35 -15.23
N SER A 447 35.21 -0.04 -16.31
CA SER A 447 35.78 -0.75 -17.46
C SER A 447 35.72 0.14 -18.71
N PRO A 448 36.79 0.24 -19.51
CA PRO A 448 36.79 1.11 -20.68
C PRO A 448 35.81 0.60 -21.77
N PRO A 449 34.75 1.34 -22.15
CA PRO A 449 33.96 1.11 -23.36
C PRO A 449 34.83 0.92 -24.60
N SER A 450 34.40 -0.01 -25.45
CA SER A 450 34.89 -0.09 -26.83
C SER A 450 34.62 1.21 -27.59
N ALA A 451 35.37 1.47 -28.68
CA ALA A 451 35.15 2.65 -29.53
C ALA A 451 33.70 2.78 -30.03
N ASN A 452 33.07 1.65 -30.41
CA ASN A 452 31.68 1.62 -30.84
C ASN A 452 30.70 2.03 -29.73
N ASN A 453 31.05 1.82 -28.46
CA ASN A 453 30.20 2.20 -27.33
C ASN A 453 30.44 3.64 -26.91
N LEU A 454 31.67 4.14 -27.06
CA LEU A 454 31.96 5.56 -26.87
C LEU A 454 31.09 6.41 -27.82
N VAL A 455 30.99 6.02 -29.09
CA VAL A 455 30.09 6.66 -30.07
C VAL A 455 28.63 6.64 -29.59
N LYS A 456 28.12 5.49 -29.13
CA LYS A 456 26.73 5.37 -28.68
C LYS A 456 26.46 6.11 -27.37
N LEU A 457 27.44 6.18 -26.46
CA LEU A 457 27.37 6.97 -25.23
C LEU A 457 27.31 8.46 -25.54
N LEU A 458 28.19 8.94 -26.41
CA LEU A 458 28.18 10.32 -26.88
C LEU A 458 26.86 10.65 -27.59
N ALA A 459 26.34 9.76 -28.45
CA ALA A 459 25.03 9.92 -29.08
C ALA A 459 23.85 9.88 -28.09
N THR A 460 24.06 9.35 -26.89
CA THR A 460 23.06 9.41 -25.81
C THR A 460 23.18 10.71 -25.02
N ALA A 461 24.37 11.28 -24.91
CA ALA A 461 24.56 12.61 -24.35
C ALA A 461 23.88 13.70 -25.19
N SER A 462 23.82 13.54 -26.52
CA SER A 462 23.03 14.43 -27.39
C SER A 462 21.52 14.34 -27.17
N ALA A 463 21.04 13.44 -26.30
CA ALA A 463 19.66 13.42 -25.81
C ALA A 463 19.50 14.09 -24.42
N GLY A 464 20.49 14.86 -23.98
CA GLY A 464 20.42 15.72 -22.78
C GLY A 464 21.05 15.15 -21.51
N SER A 465 21.83 14.07 -21.61
CA SER A 465 22.46 13.41 -20.45
C SER A 465 23.84 13.98 -20.13
N VAL A 466 23.87 15.18 -19.54
CA VAL A 466 25.08 15.98 -19.23
C VAL A 466 26.12 15.21 -18.42
N TYR A 467 25.67 14.44 -17.42
CA TYR A 467 26.51 13.67 -16.52
C TYR A 467 27.44 12.68 -17.25
N ILE A 468 27.01 12.16 -18.41
CA ILE A 468 27.82 11.25 -19.21
C ILE A 468 29.01 12.00 -19.81
N LEU A 469 28.78 13.19 -20.38
CA LEU A 469 29.85 14.01 -20.95
C LEU A 469 30.81 14.45 -19.88
N GLN A 470 30.30 14.95 -18.76
CA GLN A 470 31.12 15.35 -17.62
C GLN A 470 32.03 14.20 -17.18
N HIS A 471 31.48 13.00 -16.99
CA HIS A 471 32.26 11.84 -16.56
C HIS A 471 33.30 11.40 -17.60
N LEU A 472 32.94 11.36 -18.89
CA LEU A 472 33.86 11.02 -19.98
C LEU A 472 35.04 12.01 -20.08
N ILE A 473 34.77 13.31 -19.87
CA ILE A 473 35.78 14.38 -19.88
C ILE A 473 36.67 14.29 -18.64
N GLU A 474 36.08 14.21 -17.44
CA GLU A 474 36.80 14.16 -16.16
C GLU A 474 37.77 13.00 -16.06
N HIS A 475 37.40 11.84 -16.62
CA HIS A 475 38.21 10.62 -16.55
C HIS A 475 39.11 10.42 -17.76
N GLN A 476 39.23 11.41 -18.64
CA GLN A 476 40.05 11.35 -19.86
C GLN A 476 39.82 10.04 -20.63
N TYR A 477 38.55 9.62 -20.74
CA TYR A 477 38.15 8.46 -21.54
C TYR A 477 38.70 8.61 -22.98
N PRO A 478 38.77 7.56 -23.83
CA PRO A 478 39.62 7.44 -25.04
C PRO A 478 39.59 8.55 -26.09
N LEU A 479 38.81 9.62 -25.90
CA LEU A 479 38.98 10.93 -26.52
C LEU A 479 40.45 11.34 -26.76
N LEU A 480 41.38 10.93 -25.89
CA LEU A 480 42.83 11.20 -26.02
C LEU A 480 43.69 9.99 -26.47
N LYS A 481 43.15 8.77 -26.47
CA LYS A 481 43.89 7.57 -26.90
C LYS A 481 43.56 7.29 -28.37
N ALA A 482 44.44 7.76 -29.26
CA ALA A 482 44.26 7.85 -30.72
C ALA A 482 43.72 6.59 -31.45
N GLN A 483 43.82 5.38 -30.89
CA GLN A 483 43.34 4.15 -31.52
C GLN A 483 41.84 3.87 -31.36
N LEU A 484 41.14 4.56 -30.45
CA LEU A 484 39.72 4.31 -30.14
C LEU A 484 38.85 5.57 -30.19
N ALA A 485 39.39 6.69 -30.69
CA ALA A 485 38.65 7.94 -30.79
C ALA A 485 37.52 7.84 -31.83
N PRO A 486 36.32 8.37 -31.52
CA PRO A 486 35.26 8.49 -32.53
C PRO A 486 35.74 9.37 -33.68
N SER A 487 35.25 9.11 -34.90
CA SER A 487 35.58 10.00 -36.02
C SER A 487 35.09 11.42 -35.71
N PRO A 488 35.84 12.47 -36.11
CA PRO A 488 35.41 13.85 -35.91
C PRO A 488 33.99 14.13 -36.44
N LEU A 489 33.65 13.57 -37.61
CA LEU A 489 32.30 13.64 -38.17
C LEU A 489 31.22 13.09 -37.21
N THR A 490 31.49 11.99 -36.52
CA THR A 490 30.55 11.41 -35.55
C THR A 490 30.33 12.35 -34.37
N VAL A 491 31.40 12.98 -33.87
CA VAL A 491 31.31 13.93 -32.75
C VAL A 491 30.54 15.19 -33.15
N THR A 492 30.74 15.67 -34.39
CA THR A 492 30.00 16.81 -34.94
C THR A 492 28.52 16.50 -35.11
N GLN A 493 28.15 15.30 -35.60
CA GLN A 493 26.75 14.87 -35.64
C GLN A 493 26.09 14.84 -34.25
N ILE A 494 26.85 14.44 -33.23
CA ILE A 494 26.38 14.39 -31.84
C ILE A 494 26.20 15.81 -31.29
N LEU A 495 27.15 16.71 -31.56
CA LEU A 495 27.03 18.13 -31.21
C LEU A 495 25.79 18.74 -31.88
N SER A 496 25.59 18.52 -33.19
CA SER A 496 24.40 18.99 -33.91
C SER A 496 23.11 18.44 -33.30
N ASN A 497 23.07 17.17 -32.90
CA ASN A 497 21.90 16.60 -32.24
C ASN A 497 21.65 17.22 -30.85
N ALA A 498 22.71 17.52 -30.09
CA ALA A 498 22.59 18.21 -28.80
C ALA A 498 22.04 19.64 -28.96
N ILE A 499 22.47 20.33 -30.03
CA ILE A 499 22.00 21.67 -30.40
C ILE A 499 20.52 21.64 -30.78
N ARG A 500 20.12 20.71 -31.67
CA ARG A 500 18.72 20.51 -32.09
C ARG A 500 17.82 20.13 -30.91
N GLY A 501 18.32 19.30 -29.98
CA GLY A 501 17.62 18.91 -28.76
C GLY A 501 17.57 20.00 -27.69
N ASN A 502 18.19 21.17 -27.94
CA ASN A 502 18.29 22.29 -27.00
C ASN A 502 18.93 21.90 -25.65
N HIS A 503 19.97 21.07 -25.69
CA HIS A 503 20.68 20.59 -24.51
C HIS A 503 21.88 21.48 -24.18
N TYR A 504 21.61 22.68 -23.66
CA TYR A 504 22.62 23.72 -23.40
C TYR A 504 23.87 23.19 -22.69
N ASP A 505 23.69 22.51 -21.56
CA ASP A 505 24.78 21.98 -20.76
C ASP A 505 25.65 20.98 -21.54
N CYS A 506 25.04 20.10 -22.35
CA CYS A 506 25.80 19.15 -23.18
C CYS A 506 26.68 19.88 -24.20
N VAL A 507 26.12 20.90 -24.86
CA VAL A 507 26.86 21.73 -25.82
C VAL A 507 27.97 22.51 -25.11
N HIS A 508 27.68 23.10 -23.95
CA HIS A 508 28.67 23.79 -23.12
C HIS A 508 29.85 22.87 -22.75
N TYR A 509 29.58 21.64 -22.32
CA TYR A 509 30.64 20.68 -22.01
C TYR A 509 31.44 20.27 -23.25
N MET A 510 30.78 20.03 -24.40
CA MET A 510 31.46 19.67 -25.65
C MET A 510 32.30 20.81 -26.23
N LEU A 511 31.94 22.06 -25.96
CA LEU A 511 32.70 23.26 -26.35
C LEU A 511 33.67 23.73 -25.26
N SER A 512 33.74 23.05 -24.11
CA SER A 512 34.67 23.44 -23.05
C SER A 512 36.13 23.15 -23.46
N PRO A 513 37.12 23.90 -22.94
CA PRO A 513 38.53 23.65 -23.22
C PRO A 513 39.01 22.24 -22.83
N SER A 514 38.29 21.57 -21.93
CA SER A 514 38.56 20.20 -21.49
C SER A 514 38.14 19.15 -22.53
N PHE A 515 37.32 19.51 -23.51
CA PHE A 515 36.95 18.64 -24.61
C PHE A 515 38.00 18.73 -25.74
N PRO A 516 38.48 17.61 -26.32
CA PRO A 516 39.56 17.68 -27.30
C PRO A 516 39.10 18.39 -28.57
N ALA A 517 39.72 19.54 -28.82
CA ALA A 517 39.49 20.36 -30.00
C ALA A 517 39.63 19.56 -31.31
N SER A 518 40.56 18.61 -31.38
CA SER A 518 40.80 17.79 -32.59
C SER A 518 39.61 16.91 -33.01
N LEU A 519 38.62 16.71 -32.13
CA LEU A 519 37.44 15.91 -32.45
C LEU A 519 36.26 16.75 -32.96
N LEU A 520 36.36 18.07 -32.86
CA LEU A 520 35.39 19.02 -33.41
C LEU A 520 35.90 19.47 -34.77
N GLU A 521 35.70 18.63 -35.79
CA GLU A 521 35.87 19.01 -37.20
C GLU A 521 34.50 19.25 -37.81
N LEU A 522 34.35 20.37 -38.50
CA LEU A 522 33.14 20.64 -39.27
C LEU A 522 33.01 19.58 -40.39
N ASP A 523 31.79 19.30 -40.81
CA ASP A 523 31.59 18.45 -41.99
C ASP A 523 32.17 19.14 -43.24
N SER A 524 32.17 18.42 -44.37
CA SER A 524 32.68 18.95 -45.64
C SER A 524 31.94 20.20 -46.14
N GLU A 525 30.78 20.51 -45.55
CA GLU A 525 29.96 21.69 -45.84
C GLU A 525 30.19 22.82 -44.82
N GLY A 526 31.06 22.62 -43.82
CA GLY A 526 31.38 23.64 -42.83
C GLY A 526 30.21 24.01 -41.91
N THR A 527 29.11 23.26 -41.93
CA THR A 527 27.80 23.77 -41.49
C THR A 527 27.38 23.13 -40.16
N ILE A 528 27.24 23.96 -39.10
CA ILE A 528 26.50 23.55 -37.90
C ILE A 528 25.10 24.12 -38.00
N LEU A 529 24.12 23.24 -38.14
CA LEU A 529 22.70 23.60 -38.16
C LEU A 529 22.26 24.15 -36.79
N LEU A 530 22.30 25.48 -36.63
CA LEU A 530 21.72 26.19 -35.49
C LEU A 530 20.20 26.38 -35.62
N GLY A 531 19.66 26.24 -36.83
CA GLY A 531 18.30 26.64 -37.18
C GLY A 531 17.17 26.10 -36.29
N GLN A 532 17.34 24.91 -35.72
CA GLN A 532 16.27 24.26 -34.94
C GLN A 532 16.33 24.58 -33.44
N SER A 533 17.34 25.35 -32.97
CA SER A 533 17.41 25.75 -31.57
C SER A 533 16.65 27.06 -31.33
N HIS A 534 15.69 27.03 -30.41
CA HIS A 534 14.96 28.22 -29.96
C HIS A 534 15.58 28.87 -28.71
N ASN A 535 16.84 28.55 -28.39
CA ASN A 535 17.49 28.98 -27.15
C ASN A 535 18.63 29.96 -27.44
N LEU A 536 18.36 31.25 -27.23
CA LEU A 536 19.33 32.32 -27.43
C LEU A 536 20.65 32.09 -26.67
N PRO A 537 20.66 31.76 -25.36
CA PRO A 537 21.88 31.40 -24.65
C PRO A 537 22.72 30.32 -25.36
N LEU A 538 22.08 29.32 -25.95
CA LEU A 538 22.78 28.26 -26.68
C LEU A 538 23.42 28.78 -27.97
N VAL A 539 22.71 29.61 -28.71
CA VAL A 539 23.25 30.26 -29.92
C VAL A 539 24.42 31.17 -29.57
N GLN A 540 24.29 31.98 -28.51
CA GLN A 540 25.36 32.85 -28.02
C GLN A 540 26.60 32.05 -27.63
N LEU A 541 26.41 30.93 -26.92
CA LEU A 541 27.50 30.04 -26.51
C LEU A 541 28.27 29.48 -27.73
N ILE A 542 27.55 29.05 -28.77
CA ILE A 542 28.18 28.50 -29.98
C ILE A 542 28.86 29.62 -30.77
N TYR A 543 28.16 30.73 -31.00
CA TYR A 543 28.70 31.87 -31.74
C TYR A 543 29.99 32.40 -31.11
N ASN A 544 30.01 32.56 -29.79
CA ASN A 544 31.17 33.08 -29.05
C ASN A 544 32.34 32.10 -28.93
N HIS A 545 32.20 30.85 -29.40
CA HIS A 545 33.29 29.89 -29.29
C HIS A 545 34.36 30.11 -30.39
N PRO A 546 35.67 30.21 -30.05
CA PRO A 546 36.71 30.65 -30.99
C PRO A 546 36.85 29.81 -32.27
N LYS A 547 36.50 28.52 -32.20
CA LYS A 547 36.56 27.62 -33.36
C LYS A 547 35.58 27.97 -34.48
N PHE A 548 34.49 28.68 -34.18
CA PHE A 548 33.46 29.01 -35.15
C PHE A 548 33.57 30.45 -35.69
N HIS A 549 34.64 31.17 -35.32
CA HIS A 549 34.93 32.53 -35.79
C HIS A 549 35.75 32.58 -37.10
N SER A 550 36.08 31.44 -37.71
CA SER A 550 36.76 31.43 -39.00
C SER A 550 35.82 31.92 -40.11
N SER A 551 36.37 32.68 -41.07
CA SER A 551 35.66 33.32 -42.19
C SER A 551 34.86 32.38 -43.11
N ASP A 552 35.02 31.06 -42.96
CA ASP A 552 34.43 30.04 -43.81
C ASP A 552 33.19 29.36 -43.17
N PHE A 553 32.70 29.89 -42.04
CA PHE A 553 31.56 29.32 -41.33
C PHE A 553 30.23 29.89 -41.84
N SER A 554 29.47 29.09 -42.59
CA SER A 554 28.10 29.43 -42.97
C SER A 554 27.12 28.99 -41.87
N LEU A 555 26.44 29.97 -41.28
CA LEU A 555 25.39 29.75 -40.29
C LEU A 555 24.05 29.56 -40.98
N THR A 556 23.71 28.34 -41.36
CA THR A 556 22.40 28.06 -41.96
C THR A 556 21.31 28.02 -40.89
N LEU A 557 20.47 29.05 -40.88
CA LEU A 557 19.31 29.18 -39.99
C LEU A 557 18.05 28.63 -40.66
N GLU A 558 17.71 27.39 -40.32
CA GLU A 558 16.46 26.74 -40.72
C GLU A 558 15.32 27.11 -39.72
N TYR A 559 14.56 28.16 -40.01
CA TYR A 559 13.56 28.71 -39.07
C TYR A 559 12.25 27.93 -39.00
N SER A 560 11.73 27.75 -37.77
CA SER A 560 10.30 27.51 -37.52
C SER A 560 9.59 28.83 -37.14
N ARG A 561 8.38 29.04 -37.65
CA ARG A 561 7.78 30.35 -37.94
C ARG A 561 7.60 31.37 -36.80
N ASN A 562 7.76 31.06 -35.50
CA ASN A 562 7.28 31.95 -34.43
C ASN A 562 8.18 32.10 -33.16
N SER A 563 9.42 31.59 -33.12
CA SER A 563 10.16 31.48 -31.82
C SER A 563 11.60 31.99 -31.80
N CYS A 564 12.07 32.75 -32.80
CA CYS A 564 13.50 33.06 -32.97
C CYS A 564 13.86 34.55 -33.19
N LEU A 565 12.98 35.51 -32.90
CA LEU A 565 13.27 36.95 -33.09
C LEU A 565 14.51 37.40 -32.31
N ASP A 566 14.66 36.96 -31.06
CA ASP A 566 15.82 37.34 -30.24
C ASP A 566 17.15 36.80 -30.79
N ILE A 567 17.11 35.60 -31.41
CA ILE A 567 18.28 34.99 -32.07
C ILE A 567 18.65 35.79 -33.32
N PHE A 568 17.64 36.20 -34.12
CA PHE A 568 17.86 37.03 -35.30
C PHE A 568 18.46 38.38 -34.92
N HIS A 569 17.91 39.06 -33.91
CA HIS A 569 18.45 40.31 -33.39
C HIS A 569 19.90 40.15 -32.94
N PHE A 570 20.20 39.13 -32.13
CA PHE A 570 21.57 38.84 -31.71
C PHE A 570 22.52 38.65 -32.89
N LEU A 571 22.18 37.78 -33.86
CA LEU A 571 23.05 37.52 -35.01
C LEU A 571 23.22 38.74 -35.93
N SER A 572 22.19 39.57 -36.06
CA SER A 572 22.25 40.84 -36.78
C SER A 572 23.18 41.84 -36.09
N GLU A 573 23.12 41.93 -34.76
CA GLU A 573 24.05 42.76 -33.96
C GLU A 573 25.50 42.30 -34.08
N GLN A 574 25.73 40.99 -34.24
CA GLN A 574 27.06 40.43 -34.48
C GLN A 574 27.55 40.59 -35.94
N GLY A 575 26.76 41.20 -36.82
CA GLY A 575 27.18 41.53 -38.19
C GLY A 575 27.17 40.34 -39.16
N VAL A 576 26.41 39.28 -38.89
CA VAL A 576 26.24 38.15 -39.82
C VAL A 576 25.40 38.61 -41.03
N GLN A 577 26.05 38.84 -42.17
CA GLN A 577 25.42 39.47 -43.36
C GLN A 577 24.66 38.48 -44.26
N GLU A 578 25.00 37.19 -44.22
CA GLU A 578 24.37 36.14 -45.03
C GLU A 578 23.46 35.26 -44.16
N ILE A 579 22.29 35.78 -43.79
CA ILE A 579 21.19 34.93 -43.35
C ILE A 579 20.44 34.51 -44.61
N GLU A 580 20.84 33.39 -45.22
CA GLU A 580 20.23 32.89 -46.45
C GLU A 580 18.69 32.82 -46.31
N GLN A 581 18.03 33.35 -47.34
CA GLN A 581 16.60 33.68 -47.37
C GLN A 581 15.70 32.44 -47.25
N GLY A 582 15.38 32.05 -46.02
CA GLY A 582 14.35 31.06 -45.75
C GLY A 582 12.93 31.62 -45.54
N ILE A 583 12.71 32.94 -45.51
CA ILE A 583 11.38 33.47 -45.12
C ILE A 583 11.03 34.84 -45.76
N PRO A 584 10.30 34.86 -46.89
CA PRO A 584 9.63 36.06 -47.40
C PRO A 584 8.53 36.62 -46.47
N HIS A 585 8.15 35.90 -45.41
CA HIS A 585 7.00 36.22 -44.55
C HIS A 585 7.35 36.94 -43.23
N LEU A 586 8.62 37.04 -42.83
CA LEU A 586 9.01 37.71 -41.58
C LEU A 586 9.27 39.20 -41.76
N VAL A 587 9.50 39.66 -43.00
CA VAL A 587 9.62 41.09 -43.34
C VAL A 587 8.25 41.82 -43.27
N ALA A 588 7.14 41.08 -43.13
CA ALA A 588 5.78 41.63 -43.09
C ALA A 588 5.17 41.74 -41.68
N ALA A 589 5.83 41.24 -40.64
CA ALA A 589 5.43 41.35 -39.23
C ALA A 589 6.45 42.18 -38.46
#